data_AF-A0A258GDE9-F1
#
_entry.id   AF-A0A258GDE9-F1
#
_cell.length_a   1.000
_cell.length_b   1.000
_cell.length_c   1.000
_cell.angle_alpha   90.00
_cell.angle_beta   90.00
_cell.angle_gamma   90.00
#
_symmetry.space_group_name_H-M   'P 1'
#
loop_
_entity.id
_entity.type
_entity.pdbx_description
1 polymer ?
#
loop_
_entity_poly.entity_id
_entity_poly.type
_entity_poly.pdbx_seq_one_letter_code
_entity_poly.pdbx_strand_id
1 'polypeptide(L)'
;MSDQPNADTKPNLDLNTGVEEILSLVDQEREREIITRRFGLFDRRETLEQIGELLGITRERVRQLEKAILVRLKIAAEEGKTDAVNQLEKSLIRTLSEMGRAARIKDLADAVYAKPTNQQERAHVAFIATLAPHLTVVDENDNYHQAVAIADYGDEKAVRKHVDGIVKTIKEAGVPMSLEQLHDALSYEHPDHVRALASISKHLAHLKDSWGLAKWPTVNPKNIRDKIFVILSENKKPLHFSDIAKAIKESSFKRKDVTTQAIHNELIKDKRFVLIGRGIYALDNWGYSRGTVADIISQVLRDAKEPLHRDEIVKRVLKSRQVKETTILLNLQSKSQFKRVAKATYTLQESA
;
A
#
# COMPACT_ATOMS: atom_id res chain seq x y z
N MET A 1 -28.31 -37.07 30.92
CA MET A 1 -27.86 -37.41 29.55
C MET A 1 -28.21 -36.27 28.63
N SER A 2 -27.21 -35.47 28.26
CA SER A 2 -27.12 -34.64 27.05
C SER A 2 -25.77 -33.94 27.15
N ASP A 3 -24.70 -34.73 26.98
CA ASP A 3 -23.36 -34.22 26.73
C ASP A 3 -23.39 -33.42 25.42
N GLN A 4 -23.00 -32.15 25.48
CA GLN A 4 -22.49 -31.43 24.33
C GLN A 4 -20.99 -31.21 24.52
N PRO A 5 -20.20 -31.34 23.43
CA PRO A 5 -18.80 -31.72 23.50
C PRO A 5 -17.93 -30.51 23.84
N ASN A 6 -16.90 -30.78 24.66
CA ASN A 6 -15.78 -29.89 24.94
C ASN A 6 -15.29 -29.19 23.66
N ALA A 7 -15.33 -27.87 23.68
CA ALA A 7 -14.55 -27.06 22.75
C ALA A 7 -13.07 -27.39 22.96
N ASP A 8 -12.40 -27.81 21.89
CA ASP A 8 -10.98 -28.10 21.83
C ASP A 8 -10.14 -27.00 22.52
N THR A 9 -9.67 -27.29 23.72
CA THR A 9 -8.62 -26.55 24.41
C THR A 9 -7.32 -26.72 23.64
N LYS A 10 -7.11 -25.88 22.62
CA LYS A 10 -5.79 -25.70 22.01
C LYS A 10 -4.82 -25.26 23.13
N PRO A 11 -3.69 -25.95 23.36
CA PRO A 11 -2.66 -25.44 24.25
C PRO A 11 -2.01 -24.27 23.51
N ASN A 12 -2.54 -23.06 23.70
CA ASN A 12 -1.96 -21.85 23.15
C ASN A 12 -0.81 -21.47 24.10
N LEU A 13 0.37 -22.05 23.88
CA LEU A 13 1.57 -21.64 24.59
C LEU A 13 1.75 -20.14 24.37
N ASP A 14 1.78 -19.37 25.46
CA ASP A 14 2.06 -17.93 25.35
C ASP A 14 3.46 -17.75 24.76
N LEU A 15 3.59 -16.87 23.76
CA LEU A 15 4.85 -16.58 23.09
C LEU A 15 5.90 -16.09 24.10
N ASN A 16 5.49 -15.37 25.15
CA ASN A 16 6.40 -14.95 26.22
C ASN A 16 6.97 -16.16 26.97
N THR A 17 6.10 -17.08 27.39
CA THR A 17 6.50 -18.30 28.11
C THR A 17 7.41 -19.17 27.25
N GLY A 18 7.11 -19.29 25.96
CA GLY A 18 7.97 -20.01 25.02
C GLY A 18 9.35 -19.36 24.86
N VAL A 19 9.43 -18.03 24.82
CA VAL A 19 10.70 -17.31 24.80
C VAL A 19 11.50 -17.55 26.08
N GLU A 20 10.87 -17.50 27.25
CA GLU A 20 11.53 -17.78 28.54
C GLU A 20 12.08 -19.22 28.61
N GLU A 21 11.30 -20.20 28.14
CA GLU A 21 11.73 -21.61 28.06
C GLU A 21 12.96 -21.77 27.16
N ILE A 22 12.96 -21.14 25.97
CA ILE A 22 14.10 -21.16 25.05
C ILE A 22 15.34 -20.53 25.70
N LEU A 23 15.17 -19.39 26.39
CA LEU A 23 16.27 -18.69 27.05
C LEU A 23 16.86 -19.46 28.23
N SER A 24 16.08 -20.35 28.86
CA SER A 24 16.54 -21.20 29.96
C SER A 24 17.63 -22.20 29.52
N LEU A 25 17.69 -22.54 28.23
CA LEU A 25 18.68 -23.45 27.63
C LEU A 25 20.05 -22.80 27.40
N VAL A 26 20.11 -21.48 27.51
CA VAL A 26 21.38 -20.75 27.44
C VAL A 26 21.98 -20.75 28.84
N ASP A 27 22.91 -21.67 29.10
CA ASP A 27 23.52 -21.85 30.43
C ASP A 27 24.26 -20.60 30.93
N GLN A 28 24.91 -19.88 30.02
CA GLN A 28 25.69 -18.70 30.39
C GLN A 28 24.82 -17.45 30.45
N GLU A 29 24.71 -16.84 31.62
CA GLU A 29 23.94 -15.61 31.86
C GLU A 29 24.36 -14.47 30.92
N ARG A 30 25.67 -14.32 30.69
CA ARG A 30 26.21 -13.33 29.74
C ARG A 30 25.75 -13.56 28.30
N GLU A 31 25.67 -14.82 27.87
CA GLU A 31 25.18 -15.17 26.54
C GLU A 31 23.67 -14.93 26.42
N ARG A 32 22.92 -15.25 27.48
CA ARG A 32 21.49 -14.94 27.57
C ARG A 32 21.25 -13.45 27.46
N GLU A 33 22.03 -12.63 28.17
CA GLU A 33 21.94 -11.17 28.10
C GLU A 33 22.25 -10.62 26.70
N ILE A 34 23.23 -11.19 26.00
CA ILE A 34 23.53 -10.80 24.60
C ILE A 34 22.32 -11.03 23.71
N ILE A 35 21.71 -12.22 23.77
CA ILE A 35 20.55 -12.57 22.90
C ILE A 35 19.31 -11.74 23.25
N THR A 36 18.98 -11.59 24.54
CA THR A 36 17.79 -10.86 24.95
C THR A 36 17.83 -9.40 24.50
N ARG A 37 18.97 -8.72 24.66
CA ARG A 37 19.20 -7.34 24.21
C ARG A 37 19.23 -7.24 22.68
N ARG A 38 19.85 -8.22 22.01
CA ARG A 38 20.04 -8.20 20.56
C ARG A 38 18.76 -8.38 19.77
N PHE A 39 17.83 -9.19 20.29
CA PHE A 39 16.50 -9.37 19.71
C PHE A 39 15.48 -8.38 20.27
N GLY A 40 15.73 -7.79 21.44
CA GLY A 40 14.78 -6.89 22.09
C GLY A 40 13.61 -7.65 22.72
N LEU A 41 13.91 -8.75 23.42
CA LEU A 41 12.91 -9.67 23.97
C LEU A 41 12.21 -9.12 25.22
N PHE A 42 12.87 -8.26 25.98
CA PHE A 42 12.33 -7.64 27.21
C PHE A 42 12.39 -6.11 27.20
N ASP A 43 13.24 -5.53 26.34
CA ASP A 43 13.42 -4.10 26.19
C ASP A 43 13.72 -3.80 24.70
N ARG A 44 14.07 -2.56 24.38
CA ARG A 44 14.46 -2.14 23.03
C ARG A 44 15.61 -2.99 22.49
N ARG A 45 15.57 -3.21 21.18
CA ARG A 45 16.66 -3.85 20.44
C ARG A 45 17.93 -3.00 20.50
N GLU A 46 19.05 -3.62 20.85
CA GLU A 46 20.37 -2.96 20.92
C GLU A 46 21.29 -3.38 19.76
N THR A 47 22.22 -2.49 19.39
CA THR A 47 23.24 -2.78 18.37
C THR A 47 24.38 -3.61 18.97
N LEU A 48 25.14 -4.28 18.11
CA LEU A 48 26.33 -5.04 18.53
C LEU A 48 27.38 -4.14 19.21
N GLU A 49 27.44 -2.86 18.83
CA GLU A 49 28.31 -1.86 19.46
C GLU A 49 27.82 -1.53 20.87
N GLN A 50 26.54 -1.22 21.04
CA GLN A 50 25.95 -0.91 22.36
C GLN A 50 26.11 -2.07 23.35
N ILE A 51 25.84 -3.30 22.89
CA ILE A 51 26.02 -4.51 23.71
C ILE A 51 27.51 -4.73 24.03
N GLY A 52 28.39 -4.45 23.07
CA GLY A 52 29.84 -4.57 23.25
C GLY A 52 30.39 -3.61 24.30
N GLU A 53 29.99 -2.35 24.23
CA GLU A 53 30.35 -1.32 25.21
C GLU A 53 29.87 -1.69 26.62
N LEU A 54 28.62 -2.12 26.74
CA LEU A 54 28.02 -2.51 28.01
C LEU A 54 28.72 -3.73 28.65
N LEU A 55 29.08 -4.72 27.83
CA LEU A 55 29.71 -5.95 28.29
C LEU A 55 31.24 -5.92 28.26
N GLY A 56 31.86 -4.77 27.95
CA GLY A 56 33.31 -4.61 27.87
C GLY A 56 34.00 -5.50 26.83
N ILE A 57 33.33 -5.79 25.71
CA ILE A 57 33.87 -6.62 24.61
C ILE A 57 33.72 -5.94 23.25
N THR A 58 34.52 -6.36 22.29
CA THR A 58 34.44 -5.80 20.93
C THR A 58 33.12 -6.19 20.26
N ARG A 59 32.63 -5.31 19.38
CA ARG A 59 31.47 -5.58 18.50
C ARG A 59 31.57 -6.94 17.79
N GLU A 60 32.76 -7.27 17.29
CA GLU A 60 33.01 -8.54 16.59
C GLU A 60 32.88 -9.73 17.54
N ARG A 61 33.32 -9.60 18.80
CA ARG A 61 33.14 -10.65 19.80
C ARG A 61 31.65 -10.87 20.11
N VAL A 62 30.85 -9.81 20.23
CA VAL A 62 29.39 -9.92 20.40
C VAL A 62 28.77 -10.68 19.23
N ARG A 63 29.13 -10.34 17.99
CA ARG A 63 28.64 -11.01 16.77
C ARG A 63 28.96 -12.50 16.75
N GLN A 64 30.16 -12.87 17.16
CA GLN A 64 30.59 -14.27 17.24
C GLN A 64 29.79 -15.05 18.29
N LEU A 65 29.59 -14.45 19.48
CA LEU A 65 28.78 -15.04 20.54
C LEU A 65 27.31 -15.18 20.11
N GLU A 66 26.70 -14.15 19.56
CA GLU A 66 25.34 -14.18 18.99
C GLU A 66 25.18 -15.36 18.02
N LYS A 67 26.09 -15.48 17.05
CA LYS A 67 26.05 -16.58 16.07
C LYS A 67 26.21 -17.95 16.73
N ALA A 68 27.12 -18.10 17.68
CA ALA A 68 27.35 -19.35 18.39
C ALA A 68 26.14 -19.77 19.24
N ILE A 69 25.46 -18.82 19.88
CA ILE A 69 24.25 -19.08 20.67
C ILE A 69 23.11 -19.50 19.75
N LEU A 70 22.88 -18.77 18.65
CA LEU A 70 21.83 -19.10 17.69
C LEU A 70 22.00 -20.49 17.08
N VAL A 71 23.23 -20.88 16.74
CA VAL A 71 23.52 -22.24 16.23
C VAL A 71 23.18 -23.30 17.27
N ARG A 72 23.57 -23.10 18.54
CA ARG A 72 23.24 -24.04 19.63
C ARG A 72 21.74 -24.15 19.86
N LEU A 73 21.02 -23.03 19.88
CA LEU A 73 19.57 -23.01 20.05
C LEU A 73 18.84 -23.67 18.88
N LYS A 74 19.31 -23.49 17.63
CA LYS A 74 18.78 -24.19 16.46
C LYS A 74 18.95 -25.69 16.55
N ILE A 75 20.15 -26.16 16.90
CA ILE A 75 20.41 -27.60 17.10
C ILE A 75 19.50 -28.15 18.19
N ALA A 76 19.33 -27.43 19.30
CA ALA A 76 18.41 -27.86 20.37
C ALA A 76 16.95 -27.94 19.90
N ALA A 77 16.52 -27.00 19.05
CA ALA A 77 15.18 -27.03 18.45
C ALA A 77 15.01 -28.22 17.48
N GLU A 78 15.98 -28.45 16.60
CA GLU A 78 16.00 -29.58 15.64
C GLU A 78 16.01 -30.94 16.35
N GLU A 79 16.75 -31.05 17.45
CA GLU A 79 16.79 -32.26 18.30
C GLU A 79 15.52 -32.44 19.16
N GLY A 80 14.55 -31.53 19.06
CA GLY A 80 13.30 -31.61 19.81
C GLY A 80 13.45 -31.37 21.31
N LYS A 81 14.55 -30.74 21.75
CA LYS A 81 14.78 -30.40 23.17
C LYS A 81 13.92 -29.24 23.65
N THR A 82 13.19 -28.59 22.74
CA THR A 82 12.33 -27.44 23.01
C THR A 82 10.94 -27.68 22.46
N ASP A 83 10.04 -28.17 23.32
CA ASP A 83 8.64 -28.33 22.95
C ASP A 83 8.00 -26.99 22.60
N ALA A 84 8.43 -25.90 23.27
CA ALA A 84 7.99 -24.55 22.95
C ALA A 84 8.23 -24.15 21.49
N VAL A 85 9.45 -24.33 20.94
CA VAL A 85 9.75 -23.93 19.55
C VAL A 85 8.88 -24.73 18.60
N ASN A 86 8.75 -26.04 18.79
CA ASN A 86 7.99 -26.91 17.90
C ASN A 86 6.49 -26.59 17.91
N GLN A 87 5.91 -26.30 19.08
CA GLN A 87 4.51 -25.91 19.19
C GLN A 87 4.25 -24.54 18.55
N LEU A 88 5.12 -23.57 18.83
CA LEU A 88 5.02 -22.22 18.28
C LEU A 88 5.25 -22.21 16.78
N GLU A 89 6.23 -22.97 16.28
CA GLU A 89 6.49 -23.16 14.85
C GLU A 89 5.25 -23.69 14.13
N LYS A 90 4.60 -24.74 14.64
CA LYS A 90 3.35 -25.26 14.06
C LYS A 90 2.26 -24.19 14.00
N SER A 91 2.15 -23.37 15.04
CA SER A 91 1.21 -22.25 15.07
C SER A 91 1.55 -21.20 14.00
N LEU A 92 2.82 -20.80 13.89
CA LEU A 92 3.31 -19.86 12.89
C LEU A 92 3.12 -20.38 11.46
N ILE A 93 3.43 -21.66 11.19
CA ILE A 93 3.24 -22.29 9.88
C ILE A 93 1.76 -22.31 9.50
N ARG A 94 0.86 -22.62 10.44
CA ARG A 94 -0.59 -22.59 10.21
C ARG A 94 -1.04 -21.19 9.80
N THR A 95 -0.66 -20.16 10.58
CA THR A 95 -0.98 -18.77 10.26
C THR A 95 -0.35 -18.32 8.94
N LEU A 96 0.90 -18.68 8.67
CA LEU A 96 1.56 -18.39 7.40
C LEU A 96 0.84 -19.05 6.23
N SER A 97 0.38 -20.29 6.36
CA SER A 97 -0.36 -21.00 5.31
C SER A 97 -1.66 -20.29 4.96
N GLU A 98 -2.37 -19.76 5.97
CA GLU A 98 -3.57 -18.92 5.79
C GLU A 98 -3.23 -17.55 5.14
N MET A 99 -2.03 -17.03 5.37
CA MET A 99 -1.56 -15.74 4.85
C MET A 99 -0.85 -15.82 3.48
N GLY A 100 -0.72 -17.01 2.91
CA GLY A 100 -0.06 -17.22 1.62
C GLY A 100 1.41 -17.62 1.70
N ARG A 101 1.79 -18.36 2.74
CA ARG A 101 3.09 -19.03 2.98
C ARG A 101 4.27 -18.11 3.27
N ALA A 102 4.09 -16.80 3.17
CA ALA A 102 5.04 -15.80 3.63
C ALA A 102 4.31 -14.57 4.19
N ALA A 103 4.93 -13.87 5.14
CA ALA A 103 4.37 -12.65 5.69
C ALA A 103 5.47 -11.78 6.30
N ARG A 104 5.23 -10.47 6.37
CA ARG A 104 6.07 -9.59 7.19
C ARG A 104 5.92 -9.97 8.66
N ILE A 105 6.99 -9.84 9.45
CA ILE A 105 6.98 -10.10 10.90
C ILE A 105 5.86 -9.34 11.59
N LYS A 106 5.64 -8.07 11.22
CA LYS A 106 4.54 -7.27 11.76
C LYS A 106 3.19 -7.94 11.52
N ASP A 107 2.88 -8.30 10.28
CA ASP A 107 1.56 -8.80 9.92
C ASP A 107 1.34 -10.21 10.48
N LEU A 108 2.40 -11.03 10.50
CA LEU A 108 2.38 -12.34 11.13
C LEU A 108 2.15 -12.22 12.65
N ALA A 109 2.85 -11.32 13.33
CA ALA A 109 2.64 -11.10 14.75
C ALA A 109 1.23 -10.57 15.03
N ASP A 110 0.73 -9.62 14.23
CA ASP A 110 -0.64 -9.10 14.37
C ASP A 110 -1.69 -10.22 14.23
N ALA A 111 -1.47 -11.17 13.32
CA ALA A 111 -2.34 -12.32 13.12
C ALA A 111 -2.24 -13.35 14.26
N VAL A 112 -1.03 -13.65 14.75
CA VAL A 112 -0.80 -14.64 15.82
C VAL A 112 -1.36 -14.15 17.16
N TYR A 113 -1.15 -12.87 17.50
CA TYR A 113 -1.71 -12.27 18.71
C TYR A 113 -3.18 -11.82 18.55
N ALA A 114 -3.74 -11.88 17.33
CA ALA A 114 -5.07 -11.38 16.99
C ALA A 114 -5.33 -9.92 17.41
N LYS A 115 -4.27 -9.08 17.43
CA LYS A 115 -4.32 -7.66 17.80
C LYS A 115 -3.15 -6.91 17.17
N PRO A 116 -3.22 -5.57 17.03
CA PRO A 116 -2.05 -4.78 16.66
C PRO A 116 -0.92 -4.92 17.70
N THR A 117 0.24 -5.41 17.25
CA THR A 117 1.37 -5.75 18.12
C THR A 117 2.33 -4.60 18.36
N ASN A 118 2.97 -4.62 19.53
CA ASN A 118 4.08 -3.73 19.88
C ASN A 118 5.44 -4.26 19.35
N GLN A 119 6.53 -3.54 19.62
CA GLN A 119 7.86 -3.92 19.13
C GLN A 119 8.40 -5.21 19.78
N GLN A 120 8.10 -5.45 21.05
CA GLN A 120 8.55 -6.62 21.81
C GLN A 120 7.84 -7.90 21.33
N GLU A 121 6.53 -7.85 21.15
CA GLU A 121 5.73 -8.97 20.61
C GLU A 121 6.20 -9.38 19.22
N ARG A 122 6.56 -8.40 18.38
CA ARG A 122 7.17 -8.67 17.05
C ARG A 122 8.56 -9.29 17.17
N ALA A 123 9.34 -8.87 18.16
CA ALA A 123 10.65 -9.44 18.44
C ALA A 123 10.57 -10.90 18.88
N HIS A 124 9.56 -11.27 19.68
CA HIS A 124 9.33 -12.67 20.07
C HIS A 124 9.05 -13.54 18.85
N VAL A 125 8.12 -13.12 17.98
CA VAL A 125 7.81 -13.86 16.74
C VAL A 125 9.04 -13.97 15.85
N ALA A 126 9.82 -12.89 15.69
CA ALA A 126 11.05 -12.92 14.90
C ALA A 126 12.11 -13.86 15.50
N PHE A 127 12.27 -13.87 16.82
CA PHE A 127 13.22 -14.74 17.51
C PHE A 127 12.85 -16.22 17.34
N ILE A 128 11.59 -16.57 17.59
CA ILE A 128 11.10 -17.94 17.43
C ILE A 128 11.22 -18.38 15.97
N ALA A 129 10.81 -17.53 15.01
CA ALA A 129 10.96 -17.84 13.58
C ALA A 129 12.42 -18.02 13.16
N THR A 130 13.37 -17.35 13.83
CA THR A 130 14.80 -17.51 13.56
C THR A 130 15.31 -18.87 14.02
N LEU A 131 14.73 -19.45 15.08
CA LEU A 131 15.14 -20.73 15.66
C LEU A 131 14.42 -21.94 15.03
N ALA A 132 13.22 -21.72 14.51
CA ALA A 132 12.38 -22.72 13.90
C ALA A 132 12.99 -23.28 12.58
N PRO A 133 13.21 -24.60 12.46
CA PRO A 133 13.89 -25.21 11.32
C PRO A 133 13.08 -25.18 10.01
N HIS A 134 11.76 -25.18 10.08
CA HIS A 134 10.84 -25.15 8.93
C HIS A 134 10.41 -23.73 8.56
N LEU A 135 11.05 -22.71 9.13
CA LEU A 135 10.82 -21.31 8.80
C LEU A 135 12.10 -20.67 8.24
N THR A 136 11.91 -19.84 7.23
CA THR A 136 12.94 -19.02 6.62
C THR A 136 12.69 -17.56 6.97
N VAL A 137 13.62 -16.95 7.68
CA VAL A 137 13.58 -15.52 8.01
C VAL A 137 14.29 -14.72 6.91
N VAL A 138 13.64 -13.65 6.46
CA VAL A 138 14.24 -12.63 5.59
C VAL A 138 14.58 -11.42 6.45
N ASP A 139 15.86 -11.09 6.50
CA ASP A 139 16.32 -9.94 7.27
C ASP A 139 15.86 -8.60 6.66
N GLU A 140 15.59 -7.64 7.54
CA GLU A 140 15.28 -6.27 7.12
C GLU A 140 16.51 -5.59 6.51
N ASN A 141 16.34 -4.99 5.33
CA ASN A 141 17.35 -4.15 4.68
C ASN A 141 16.68 -3.03 3.86
N ASP A 142 17.42 -2.35 2.99
CA ASP A 142 16.89 -1.24 2.19
C ASP A 142 15.78 -1.67 1.21
N ASN A 143 15.76 -2.95 0.81
CA ASN A 143 14.85 -3.48 -0.21
C ASN A 143 13.69 -4.28 0.38
N TYR A 144 13.88 -4.93 1.53
CA TYR A 144 12.90 -5.86 2.11
C TYR A 144 12.59 -5.49 3.56
N HIS A 145 11.31 -5.67 3.93
CA HIS A 145 10.89 -5.70 5.33
C HIS A 145 11.31 -7.01 5.99
N GLN A 146 11.46 -7.01 7.32
CA GLN A 146 11.64 -8.25 8.06
C GLN A 146 10.43 -9.17 7.83
N ALA A 147 10.67 -10.38 7.37
CA ALA A 147 9.62 -11.31 6.95
C ALA A 147 9.98 -12.75 7.30
N VAL A 148 8.97 -13.61 7.26
CA VAL A 148 9.09 -15.05 7.46
C VAL A 148 8.35 -15.75 6.34
N ALA A 149 8.95 -16.82 5.82
CA ALA A 149 8.36 -17.73 4.85
C ALA A 149 8.48 -19.17 5.36
N ILE A 150 7.60 -20.06 4.88
CA ILE A 150 7.74 -21.50 5.13
C ILE A 150 8.93 -22.03 4.32
N ALA A 151 9.86 -22.72 4.97
CA ALA A 151 11.14 -23.12 4.39
C ALA A 151 11.00 -24.06 3.18
N ASP A 152 9.93 -24.86 3.13
CA ASP A 152 9.62 -25.76 2.00
C ASP A 152 9.50 -25.02 0.66
N TYR A 153 9.23 -23.70 0.69
CA TYR A 153 9.04 -22.86 -0.50
C TYR A 153 10.26 -22.02 -0.86
N GLY A 154 11.37 -22.18 -0.12
CA GLY A 154 12.66 -21.60 -0.47
C GLY A 154 13.40 -21.00 0.72
N ASP A 155 14.72 -20.98 0.59
CA ASP A 155 15.62 -20.26 1.49
C ASP A 155 15.52 -18.74 1.29
N GLU A 156 16.24 -17.97 2.11
CA GLU A 156 16.19 -16.52 2.07
C GLU A 156 16.52 -15.96 0.67
N LYS A 157 17.45 -16.60 -0.06
CA LYS A 157 17.83 -16.18 -1.41
C LYS A 157 16.72 -16.45 -2.42
N ALA A 158 16.08 -17.61 -2.34
CA ALA A 158 14.95 -17.97 -3.18
C ALA A 158 13.76 -17.03 -2.93
N VAL A 159 13.41 -16.76 -1.67
CA VAL A 159 12.35 -15.81 -1.32
C VAL A 159 12.64 -14.43 -1.90
N ARG A 160 13.87 -13.90 -1.71
CA ARG A 160 14.27 -12.60 -2.29
C ARG A 160 14.15 -12.60 -3.83
N LYS A 161 14.57 -13.69 -4.50
CA LYS A 161 14.45 -13.83 -5.96
C LYS A 161 12.98 -13.79 -6.42
N HIS A 162 12.07 -14.46 -5.70
CA HIS A 162 10.63 -14.41 -6.01
C HIS A 162 10.07 -12.99 -5.86
N VAL A 163 10.43 -12.30 -4.78
CA VAL A 163 10.04 -10.90 -4.55
C VAL A 163 10.55 -9.98 -5.66
N ASP A 164 11.82 -10.11 -6.03
CA ASP A 164 12.43 -9.31 -7.10
C ASP A 164 11.80 -9.61 -8.47
N GLY A 165 11.40 -10.86 -8.71
CA GLY A 165 10.63 -11.26 -9.88
C GLY A 165 9.31 -10.49 -9.99
N ILE A 166 8.55 -10.40 -8.89
CA ILE A 166 7.29 -9.62 -8.84
C ILE A 166 7.56 -8.15 -9.12
N VAL A 167 8.60 -7.57 -8.50
CA VAL A 167 8.99 -6.16 -8.72
C VAL A 167 9.33 -5.92 -10.20
N LYS A 168 10.05 -6.84 -10.83
CA LYS A 168 10.43 -6.75 -12.24
C LYS A 168 9.21 -6.81 -13.16
N THR A 169 8.29 -7.74 -12.95
CA THR A 169 7.06 -7.87 -13.75
C THR A 169 6.22 -6.59 -13.69
N ILE A 170 6.02 -6.02 -12.50
CA ILE A 170 5.30 -4.74 -12.34
C ILE A 170 6.03 -3.59 -13.05
N LYS A 171 7.37 -3.57 -12.97
CA LYS A 171 8.18 -2.54 -13.61
C LYS A 171 8.13 -2.63 -15.15
N GLU A 172 8.11 -3.83 -15.70
CA GLU A 172 8.00 -4.08 -17.15
C GLU A 172 6.61 -3.76 -17.69
N ALA A 173 5.55 -4.05 -16.92
CA ALA A 173 4.19 -3.66 -17.28
C ALA A 173 4.00 -2.13 -17.30
N GLY A 174 4.70 -1.40 -16.43
CA GLY A 174 4.66 0.06 -16.36
C GLY A 174 3.36 0.65 -15.83
N VAL A 175 2.38 -0.19 -15.48
CA VAL A 175 1.09 0.16 -14.89
C VAL A 175 0.79 -0.72 -13.68
N PRO A 176 -0.03 -0.27 -12.71
CA PRO A 176 -0.46 -1.11 -11.61
C PRO A 176 -1.17 -2.37 -12.11
N MET A 177 -0.86 -3.52 -11.50
CA MET A 177 -1.43 -4.82 -11.85
C MET A 177 -2.26 -5.36 -10.70
N SER A 178 -3.35 -6.07 -11.01
CA SER A 178 -4.12 -6.80 -10.00
C SER A 178 -3.38 -8.06 -9.53
N LEU A 179 -3.80 -8.63 -8.40
CA LEU A 179 -3.27 -9.91 -7.92
C LEU A 179 -3.48 -11.04 -8.92
N GLU A 180 -4.62 -11.06 -9.61
CA GLU A 180 -4.93 -12.04 -10.67
C GLU A 180 -3.96 -11.89 -11.84
N GLN A 181 -3.74 -10.66 -12.32
CA GLN A 181 -2.79 -10.40 -13.41
C GLN A 181 -1.36 -10.78 -13.04
N LEU A 182 -0.95 -10.56 -11.79
CA LEU A 182 0.38 -10.96 -11.31
C LEU A 182 0.50 -12.47 -11.14
N HIS A 183 -0.57 -13.13 -10.70
CA HIS A 183 -0.64 -14.59 -10.62
C HIS A 183 -0.54 -15.23 -12.00
N ASP A 184 -1.30 -14.75 -12.99
CA ASP A 184 -1.25 -15.23 -14.36
C ASP A 184 0.13 -15.05 -14.99
N ALA A 185 0.79 -13.92 -14.72
CA ALA A 185 2.11 -13.61 -15.26
C ALA A 185 3.26 -14.42 -14.62
N LEU A 186 3.10 -14.88 -13.38
CA LEU A 186 4.17 -15.53 -12.60
C LEU A 186 3.88 -17.00 -12.24
N SER A 187 2.73 -17.53 -12.64
CA SER A 187 2.33 -18.94 -12.50
C SER A 187 2.48 -19.51 -11.09
N TYR A 188 2.17 -18.71 -10.06
CA TYR A 188 2.11 -19.21 -8.67
C TYR A 188 0.89 -20.11 -8.45
N GLU A 189 0.85 -20.88 -7.36
CA GLU A 189 -0.31 -21.74 -7.06
C GLU A 189 -1.57 -20.97 -6.64
N HIS A 190 -1.42 -19.84 -5.95
CA HIS A 190 -2.55 -19.05 -5.46
C HIS A 190 -2.23 -17.53 -5.46
N PRO A 191 -3.21 -16.64 -5.72
CA PRO A 191 -3.02 -15.19 -5.65
C PRO A 191 -2.52 -14.69 -4.29
N ASP A 192 -2.87 -15.37 -3.20
CA ASP A 192 -2.43 -14.99 -1.86
C ASP A 192 -0.91 -15.14 -1.68
N HIS A 193 -0.26 -16.08 -2.38
CA HIS A 193 1.20 -16.22 -2.34
C HIS A 193 1.88 -15.00 -2.98
N VAL A 194 1.30 -14.49 -4.06
CA VAL A 194 1.78 -13.27 -4.71
C VAL A 194 1.62 -12.10 -3.76
N ARG A 195 0.47 -11.97 -3.09
CA ARG A 195 0.21 -10.92 -2.10
C ARG A 195 1.23 -10.95 -0.96
N ALA A 196 1.43 -12.15 -0.40
CA ALA A 196 2.41 -12.42 0.65
C ALA A 196 3.81 -11.95 0.26
N LEU A 197 4.33 -12.45 -0.85
CA LEU A 197 5.67 -12.11 -1.34
C LEU A 197 5.79 -10.62 -1.71
N ALA A 198 4.80 -10.06 -2.40
CA ALA A 198 4.81 -8.65 -2.79
C ALA A 198 4.85 -7.72 -1.56
N SER A 199 4.19 -8.10 -0.47
CA SER A 199 4.18 -7.32 0.78
C SER A 199 5.56 -7.20 1.45
N ILE A 200 6.48 -8.13 1.18
CA ILE A 200 7.84 -8.15 1.73
C ILE A 200 8.68 -7.02 1.13
N SER A 201 8.43 -6.63 -0.12
CA SER A 201 9.20 -5.58 -0.80
C SER A 201 8.88 -4.18 -0.27
N LYS A 202 9.92 -3.39 0.03
CA LYS A 202 9.80 -1.94 0.32
C LYS A 202 9.55 -1.11 -0.94
N HIS A 203 9.81 -1.68 -2.12
CA HIS A 203 9.64 -1.00 -3.41
C HIS A 203 8.23 -1.14 -3.97
N LEU A 204 7.41 -2.01 -3.39
CA LEU A 204 6.02 -2.20 -3.80
C LEU A 204 5.07 -1.53 -2.81
N ALA A 205 3.95 -1.09 -3.35
CA ALA A 205 2.81 -0.67 -2.57
C ALA A 205 1.55 -1.20 -3.25
N HIS A 206 0.49 -1.27 -2.46
CA HIS A 206 -0.82 -1.66 -2.94
C HIS A 206 -1.86 -0.67 -2.46
N LEU A 207 -2.92 -0.55 -3.26
CA LEU A 207 -4.15 0.11 -2.89
C LEU A 207 -5.29 -0.77 -3.36
N LYS A 208 -6.10 -1.24 -2.41
CA LYS A 208 -7.15 -2.25 -2.66
C LYS A 208 -6.52 -3.47 -3.36
N ASP A 209 -7.00 -3.83 -4.55
CA ASP A 209 -6.52 -4.99 -5.29
C ASP A 209 -5.40 -4.69 -6.30
N SER A 210 -4.93 -3.43 -6.37
CA SER A 210 -3.89 -3.01 -7.31
C SER A 210 -2.52 -2.88 -6.66
N TRP A 211 -1.54 -3.59 -7.21
CA TRP A 211 -0.14 -3.56 -6.82
C TRP A 211 0.70 -2.77 -7.83
N GLY A 212 1.65 -1.99 -7.32
CA GLY A 212 2.50 -1.14 -8.15
C GLY A 212 3.77 -0.72 -7.40
N LEU A 213 4.62 0.06 -8.07
CA LEU A 213 5.79 0.62 -7.40
C LEU A 213 5.35 1.60 -6.30
N ALA A 214 6.03 1.58 -5.16
CA ALA A 214 5.75 2.46 -4.01
C ALA A 214 5.89 3.95 -4.32
N LYS A 215 6.53 4.30 -5.44
CA LYS A 215 6.66 5.66 -5.97
C LYS A 215 5.44 6.09 -6.80
N TRP A 216 4.61 5.16 -7.24
CA TRP A 216 3.47 5.45 -8.11
C TRP A 216 2.30 6.04 -7.32
N PRO A 217 1.79 7.23 -7.72
CA PRO A 217 0.63 7.86 -7.09
C PRO A 217 -0.63 7.01 -7.05
N THR A 218 -0.79 6.11 -8.03
CA THR A 218 -1.96 5.24 -8.21
C THR A 218 -2.13 4.21 -7.11
N VAL A 219 -1.03 3.71 -6.54
CA VAL A 219 -1.03 2.68 -5.48
C VAL A 219 -0.54 3.20 -4.14
N ASN A 220 0.14 4.35 -4.11
CA ASN A 220 0.61 4.98 -2.88
C ASN A 220 0.40 6.49 -2.91
N PRO A 221 -0.85 6.97 -2.76
CA PRO A 221 -1.15 8.40 -2.82
C PRO A 221 -0.67 9.12 -1.56
N LYS A 222 0.56 9.66 -1.63
CA LYS A 222 1.21 10.38 -0.51
C LYS A 222 0.64 11.79 -0.36
N ASN A 223 0.46 12.50 -1.47
CA ASN A 223 0.04 13.89 -1.48
C ASN A 223 -1.46 14.02 -1.76
N ILE A 224 -2.04 15.18 -1.43
CA ILE A 224 -3.45 15.50 -1.69
C ILE A 224 -3.77 15.33 -3.18
N ARG A 225 -2.87 15.78 -4.06
CA ARG A 225 -3.01 15.65 -5.53
C ARG A 225 -3.09 14.21 -6.00
N ASP A 226 -2.27 13.32 -5.43
CA ASP A 226 -2.29 11.90 -5.77
C ASP A 226 -3.59 11.25 -5.29
N LYS A 227 -4.07 11.61 -4.09
CA LYS A 227 -5.36 11.15 -3.57
C LYS A 227 -6.52 11.57 -4.47
N ILE A 228 -6.54 12.82 -4.93
CA ILE A 228 -7.54 13.33 -5.87
C ILE A 228 -7.48 12.55 -7.19
N PHE A 229 -6.27 12.32 -7.72
CA PHE A 229 -6.07 11.57 -8.96
C PHE A 229 -6.63 10.15 -8.86
N VAL A 230 -6.38 9.45 -7.76
CA VAL A 230 -6.92 8.11 -7.50
C VAL A 230 -8.45 8.14 -7.46
N ILE A 231 -9.05 9.04 -6.68
CA ILE A 231 -10.52 9.13 -6.58
C ILE A 231 -11.18 9.42 -7.92
N LEU A 232 -10.65 10.34 -8.71
CA LEU A 232 -11.19 10.63 -10.05
C LEU A 232 -10.99 9.45 -11.01
N SER A 233 -9.83 8.80 -10.98
CA SER A 233 -9.54 7.63 -11.82
C SER A 233 -10.47 6.44 -11.50
N GLU A 234 -10.78 6.23 -10.22
CA GLU A 234 -11.71 5.19 -9.77
C GLU A 234 -13.15 5.48 -10.20
N ASN A 235 -13.62 6.71 -10.01
CA ASN A 235 -15.00 7.07 -10.34
C ASN A 235 -15.27 7.17 -11.84
N LYS A 236 -14.23 7.35 -12.67
CA LYS A 236 -14.30 7.47 -14.14
C LYS A 236 -15.29 8.55 -14.63
N LYS A 237 -15.65 9.50 -13.76
CA LYS A 237 -16.60 10.58 -14.02
C LYS A 237 -16.14 11.87 -13.35
N PRO A 238 -16.47 13.05 -13.91
CA PRO A 238 -16.15 14.32 -13.27
C PRO A 238 -16.88 14.46 -11.93
N LEU A 239 -16.20 15.02 -10.93
CA LEU A 239 -16.74 15.18 -9.58
C LEU A 239 -16.59 16.61 -9.09
N HIS A 240 -17.49 17.04 -8.22
CA HIS A 240 -17.35 18.31 -7.52
C HIS A 240 -16.24 18.21 -6.46
N PHE A 241 -15.50 19.29 -6.21
CA PHE A 241 -14.40 19.27 -5.22
C PHE A 241 -14.87 18.87 -3.81
N SER A 242 -16.12 19.20 -3.45
CA SER A 242 -16.74 18.75 -2.18
C SER A 242 -16.95 17.24 -2.14
N ASP A 243 -17.38 16.64 -3.25
CA ASP A 243 -17.59 15.19 -3.36
C ASP A 243 -16.25 14.46 -3.35
N ILE A 244 -15.23 15.03 -4.00
CA ILE A 244 -13.85 14.53 -3.93
C ILE A 244 -13.35 14.56 -2.47
N ALA A 245 -13.60 15.65 -1.74
CA ALA A 245 -13.21 15.75 -0.34
C ALA A 245 -13.91 14.70 0.54
N LYS A 246 -15.22 14.47 0.31
CA LYS A 246 -15.99 13.44 1.00
C LYS A 246 -15.46 12.05 0.69
N ALA A 247 -15.23 11.73 -0.58
CA ALA A 247 -14.68 10.45 -1.02
C ALA A 247 -13.26 10.20 -0.44
N ILE A 248 -12.41 11.22 -0.38
CA ILE A 248 -11.09 11.12 0.28
C ILE A 248 -11.24 10.85 1.78
N LYS A 249 -12.22 11.48 2.45
CA LYS A 249 -12.46 11.28 3.88
C LYS A 249 -13.02 9.89 4.20
N GLU A 250 -13.86 9.35 3.33
CA GLU A 250 -14.45 8.00 3.46
C GLU A 250 -13.48 6.88 3.03
N SER A 251 -12.45 7.22 2.25
CA SER A 251 -11.45 6.25 1.78
C SER A 251 -10.46 5.80 2.87
N SER A 252 -9.81 4.66 2.61
CA SER A 252 -8.77 4.07 3.46
C SER A 252 -7.39 4.73 3.33
N PHE A 253 -7.29 5.92 2.70
CA PHE A 253 -6.00 6.61 2.60
C PHE A 253 -5.45 6.96 4.00
N LYS A 254 -4.12 6.96 4.15
CA LYS A 254 -3.47 7.35 5.42
C LYS A 254 -4.05 8.69 5.90
N ARG A 255 -4.67 8.62 7.10
CA ARG A 255 -5.46 9.69 7.73
C ARG A 255 -4.59 10.93 7.96
N LYS A 256 -4.70 11.87 7.03
CA LYS A 256 -4.45 13.28 7.30
C LYS A 256 -5.71 13.98 6.84
N ASP A 257 -6.45 14.58 7.77
CA ASP A 257 -7.66 15.30 7.44
C ASP A 257 -7.31 16.40 6.45
N VAL A 258 -7.87 16.30 5.25
CA VAL A 258 -7.66 17.28 4.19
C VAL A 258 -8.88 18.18 4.17
N THR A 259 -8.66 19.50 4.27
CA THR A 259 -9.75 20.46 4.16
C THR A 259 -10.21 20.58 2.70
N THR A 260 -11.51 20.86 2.51
CA THR A 260 -12.10 21.11 1.18
C THR A 260 -11.38 22.24 0.44
N GLN A 261 -10.94 23.26 1.17
CA GLN A 261 -10.21 24.40 0.64
C GLN A 261 -8.80 24.01 0.16
N ALA A 262 -8.09 23.13 0.88
CA ALA A 262 -6.81 22.61 0.44
C ALA A 262 -6.95 21.80 -0.85
N ILE A 263 -8.00 20.95 -0.95
CA ILE A 263 -8.31 20.19 -2.17
C ILE A 263 -8.58 21.14 -3.34
N HIS A 264 -9.38 22.18 -3.13
CA HIS A 264 -9.66 23.16 -4.18
C HIS A 264 -8.39 23.89 -4.67
N ASN A 265 -7.52 24.30 -3.75
CA ASN A 265 -6.26 24.95 -4.11
C ASN A 265 -5.31 24.01 -4.87
N GLU A 266 -5.23 22.74 -4.49
CA GLU A 266 -4.40 21.75 -5.17
C GLU A 266 -4.95 21.36 -6.55
N LEU A 267 -6.28 21.31 -6.70
CA LEU A 267 -6.97 21.09 -7.98
C LEU A 267 -6.68 22.19 -9.00
N ILE A 268 -6.59 23.45 -8.57
CA ILE A 268 -6.28 24.58 -9.45
C ILE A 268 -4.80 24.58 -9.88
N LYS A 269 -3.90 24.20 -8.98
CA LYS A 269 -2.45 24.25 -9.23
C LYS A 269 -1.94 23.14 -10.16
N ASP A 270 -2.56 21.95 -10.12
CA ASP A 270 -2.07 20.80 -10.87
C ASP A 270 -2.69 20.72 -12.28
N LYS A 271 -1.83 20.54 -13.29
CA LYS A 271 -2.25 20.44 -14.69
C LYS A 271 -3.03 19.15 -14.99
N ARG A 272 -2.99 18.12 -14.16
CA ARG A 272 -3.73 16.87 -14.41
C ARG A 272 -5.25 17.03 -14.27
N PHE A 273 -5.71 18.12 -13.64
CA PHE A 273 -7.12 18.37 -13.41
C PHE A 273 -7.62 19.53 -14.28
N VAL A 274 -8.81 19.35 -14.85
CA VAL A 274 -9.47 20.33 -15.70
C VAL A 274 -10.79 20.74 -15.06
N LEU A 275 -10.99 22.05 -14.87
CA LEU A 275 -12.23 22.62 -14.35
C LEU A 275 -13.28 22.68 -15.47
N ILE A 276 -14.27 21.78 -15.41
CA ILE A 276 -15.32 21.66 -16.43
C ILE A 276 -16.65 22.30 -16.00
N GLY A 277 -16.78 22.77 -14.77
CA GLY A 277 -18.03 23.39 -14.29
C GLY A 277 -17.80 24.20 -13.02
N ARG A 278 -18.88 24.67 -12.38
CA ARG A 278 -18.75 25.33 -11.07
C ARG A 278 -18.29 24.30 -10.03
N GLY A 279 -16.99 24.30 -9.75
CA GLY A 279 -16.36 23.37 -8.81
C GLY A 279 -16.27 21.92 -9.28
N ILE A 280 -16.59 21.61 -10.54
CA ILE A 280 -16.52 20.25 -11.10
C ILE A 280 -15.20 20.07 -11.83
N TYR A 281 -14.46 19.04 -11.45
CA TYR A 281 -13.15 18.71 -11.99
C TYR A 281 -13.16 17.34 -12.69
N ALA A 282 -12.41 17.25 -13.78
CA ALA A 282 -12.17 16.04 -14.56
C ALA A 282 -10.67 15.82 -14.74
N LEU A 283 -10.27 14.60 -15.13
CA LEU A 283 -8.89 14.33 -15.54
C LEU A 283 -8.64 14.87 -16.95
N ASP A 284 -7.45 15.42 -17.17
CA ASP A 284 -7.01 16.00 -18.46
C ASP A 284 -7.04 14.96 -19.61
N ASN A 285 -6.76 13.69 -19.30
CA ASN A 285 -6.79 12.59 -20.27
C ASN A 285 -8.20 12.14 -20.70
N TRP A 286 -9.26 12.70 -20.12
CA TRP A 286 -10.64 12.39 -20.52
C TRP A 286 -11.14 13.22 -21.70
N GLY A 287 -10.28 14.07 -22.28
CA GLY A 287 -10.61 14.84 -23.49
C GLY A 287 -11.42 16.12 -23.23
N TYR A 288 -11.51 16.57 -21.98
CA TYR A 288 -12.15 17.85 -21.66
C TYR A 288 -11.19 19.02 -21.90
N SER A 289 -11.67 20.06 -22.58
CA SER A 289 -10.88 21.26 -22.87
C SER A 289 -10.89 22.28 -21.72
N ARG A 290 -9.74 22.91 -21.48
CA ARG A 290 -9.61 24.04 -20.55
C ARG A 290 -10.23 25.28 -21.18
N GLY A 291 -10.96 26.04 -20.38
CA GLY A 291 -11.51 27.34 -20.79
C GLY A 291 -12.79 27.69 -20.05
N THR A 292 -13.33 28.84 -20.34
CA THR A 292 -14.68 29.28 -19.93
C THR A 292 -15.72 28.74 -20.91
N VAL A 293 -17.02 28.86 -20.55
CA VAL A 293 -18.11 28.53 -21.49
C VAL A 293 -17.99 29.38 -22.76
N ALA A 294 -17.52 30.62 -22.62
CA ALA A 294 -17.28 31.51 -23.75
C ALA A 294 -16.17 30.98 -24.67
N ASP A 295 -15.03 30.52 -24.14
CA ASP A 295 -13.94 30.00 -24.98
C ASP A 295 -14.38 28.77 -25.80
N ILE A 296 -15.25 27.93 -25.25
CA ILE A 296 -15.80 26.77 -25.96
C ILE A 296 -16.82 27.20 -27.02
N ILE A 297 -17.71 28.15 -26.70
CA ILE A 297 -18.62 28.71 -27.72
C ILE A 297 -17.79 29.31 -28.86
N SER A 298 -16.71 30.01 -28.54
CA SER A 298 -15.77 30.55 -29.52
C SER A 298 -15.12 29.46 -30.34
N GLN A 299 -14.65 28.37 -29.74
CA GLN A 299 -14.09 27.23 -30.49
C GLN A 299 -15.13 26.59 -31.41
N VAL A 300 -16.36 26.36 -30.93
CA VAL A 300 -17.45 25.77 -31.71
C VAL A 300 -17.81 26.66 -32.92
N LEU A 301 -17.83 27.97 -32.74
CA LEU A 301 -18.08 28.93 -33.82
C LEU A 301 -16.89 29.01 -34.80
N ARG A 302 -15.63 28.92 -34.33
CA ARG A 302 -14.44 28.86 -35.19
C ARG A 302 -14.42 27.59 -36.04
N ASP A 303 -14.71 26.44 -35.44
CA ASP A 303 -14.72 25.14 -36.11
C ASP A 303 -15.84 25.05 -37.15
N ALA A 304 -16.99 25.64 -36.86
CA ALA A 304 -18.12 25.68 -37.78
C ALA A 304 -17.86 26.58 -39.00
N LYS A 305 -17.03 27.63 -38.86
CA LYS A 305 -16.77 28.65 -39.89
C LYS A 305 -18.02 29.34 -40.47
N GLU A 306 -19.17 29.15 -39.84
CA GLU A 306 -20.46 29.69 -40.23
C GLU A 306 -21.27 30.14 -39.00
N PRO A 307 -22.20 31.10 -39.14
CA PRO A 307 -23.06 31.50 -38.05
C PRO A 307 -24.01 30.36 -37.63
N LEU A 308 -23.98 29.98 -36.36
CA LEU A 308 -24.80 28.88 -35.85
C LEU A 308 -26.04 29.39 -35.11
N HIS A 309 -27.13 28.61 -35.20
CA HIS A 309 -28.32 28.85 -34.40
C HIS A 309 -28.07 28.51 -32.92
N ARG A 310 -28.69 29.27 -32.03
CA ARG A 310 -28.58 29.17 -30.57
C ARG A 310 -28.69 27.74 -30.07
N ASP A 311 -29.71 27.01 -30.53
CA ASP A 311 -30.00 25.66 -30.05
C ASP A 311 -28.93 24.65 -30.53
N GLU A 312 -28.32 24.90 -31.68
CA GLU A 312 -27.22 24.09 -32.18
C GLU A 312 -25.92 24.34 -31.43
N ILE A 313 -25.64 25.61 -31.09
CA ILE A 313 -24.53 25.98 -30.19
C ILE A 313 -24.71 25.30 -28.84
N VAL A 314 -25.91 25.35 -28.25
CA VAL A 314 -26.23 24.67 -26.98
C VAL A 314 -25.96 23.17 -27.09
N LYS A 315 -26.43 22.50 -28.14
CA LYS A 315 -26.23 21.06 -28.35
C LYS A 315 -24.74 20.69 -28.48
N ARG A 316 -23.95 21.48 -29.21
CA ARG A 316 -22.51 21.23 -29.40
C ARG A 316 -21.73 21.49 -28.11
N VAL A 317 -22.04 22.56 -27.38
CA VAL A 317 -21.39 22.90 -26.10
C VAL A 317 -21.73 21.87 -25.01
N LEU A 318 -22.98 21.40 -24.94
CA LEU A 318 -23.39 20.36 -23.99
C LEU A 318 -22.69 19.01 -24.21
N LYS A 319 -22.27 18.71 -25.46
CA LYS A 319 -21.45 17.52 -25.75
C LYS A 319 -20.02 17.66 -25.23
N SER A 320 -19.43 18.85 -25.32
CA SER A 320 -18.06 19.10 -24.89
C SER A 320 -17.93 19.40 -23.39
N ARG A 321 -19.00 19.90 -22.74
CA ARG A 321 -18.95 20.33 -21.34
C ARG A 321 -20.29 20.24 -20.63
N GLN A 322 -20.27 19.80 -19.36
CA GLN A 322 -21.46 19.71 -18.52
C GLN A 322 -21.81 21.07 -17.89
N VAL A 323 -22.64 21.86 -18.57
CA VAL A 323 -23.12 23.17 -18.11
C VAL A 323 -24.64 23.31 -18.29
N LYS A 324 -25.29 24.19 -17.52
CA LYS A 324 -26.72 24.47 -17.69
C LYS A 324 -26.95 25.31 -18.95
N GLU A 325 -28.01 25.01 -19.70
CA GLU A 325 -28.40 25.76 -20.90
C GLU A 325 -28.49 27.27 -20.65
N THR A 326 -29.09 27.67 -19.53
CA THR A 326 -29.18 29.07 -19.10
C THR A 326 -27.82 29.77 -19.01
N THR A 327 -26.75 29.05 -18.65
CA THR A 327 -25.39 29.62 -18.58
C THR A 327 -24.80 29.84 -19.98
N ILE A 328 -25.12 28.97 -20.95
CA ILE A 328 -24.71 29.12 -22.35
C ILE A 328 -25.42 30.35 -22.94
N LEU A 329 -26.73 30.44 -22.73
CA LEU A 329 -27.55 31.57 -23.19
C LEU A 329 -27.10 32.90 -22.61
N LEU A 330 -26.79 32.93 -21.31
CA LEU A 330 -26.28 34.13 -20.65
C LEU A 330 -24.91 34.54 -21.24
N ASN A 331 -24.01 33.60 -21.53
CA ASN A 331 -22.72 33.94 -22.14
C ASN A 331 -22.86 34.47 -23.57
N LEU A 332 -23.78 33.91 -24.38
CA LEU A 332 -24.08 34.41 -25.73
C LEU A 332 -24.63 35.84 -25.73
N GLN A 333 -25.33 36.26 -24.66
CA GLN A 333 -25.91 37.61 -24.53
C GLN A 333 -24.99 38.61 -23.81
N SER A 334 -24.23 38.16 -22.81
CA SER A 334 -23.46 39.03 -21.91
C SER A 334 -22.03 39.31 -22.38
N LYS A 335 -21.47 38.47 -23.27
CA LYS A 335 -20.09 38.61 -23.73
C LYS A 335 -20.03 39.31 -25.08
N SER A 336 -19.25 40.40 -25.14
CA SER A 336 -18.99 41.20 -26.35
C SER A 336 -18.27 40.46 -27.48
N GLN A 337 -17.82 39.22 -27.25
CA GLN A 337 -17.16 38.39 -28.25
C GLN A 337 -18.12 37.67 -29.20
N PHE A 338 -19.43 37.67 -28.90
CA PHE A 338 -20.46 37.03 -29.73
C PHE A 338 -21.40 38.07 -30.31
N LYS A 339 -21.53 38.10 -31.64
CA LYS A 339 -22.42 39.01 -32.34
C LYS A 339 -23.60 38.24 -32.91
N ARG A 340 -24.80 38.74 -32.63
CA ARG A 340 -26.03 38.21 -33.23
C ARG A 340 -26.18 38.77 -34.65
N VAL A 341 -26.22 37.89 -35.64
CA VAL A 341 -26.33 38.25 -37.07
C VAL A 341 -27.74 38.03 -37.63
N ALA A 342 -28.54 37.15 -37.02
CA ALA A 342 -29.93 36.90 -37.42
C ALA A 342 -30.80 36.47 -36.23
N LYS A 343 -32.05 36.05 -36.48
CA LYS A 343 -32.96 35.56 -35.43
C LYS A 343 -32.36 34.31 -34.77
N ALA A 344 -31.90 34.48 -33.52
CA ALA A 344 -31.24 33.44 -32.73
C ALA A 344 -29.98 32.81 -33.38
N THR A 345 -29.32 33.52 -34.31
CA THR A 345 -28.07 33.09 -34.96
C THR A 345 -26.91 33.97 -34.51
N TYR A 346 -25.81 33.34 -34.08
CA TYR A 346 -24.64 34.00 -33.52
C TYR A 346 -23.37 33.68 -34.34
N THR A 347 -22.48 34.66 -34.43
CA THR A 347 -21.13 34.51 -34.98
C THR A 347 -20.09 35.10 -34.02
N LEU A 348 -18.82 34.79 -34.27
CA LEU A 348 -17.71 35.42 -33.56
C LEU A 348 -17.55 36.86 -34.02
N GLN A 349 -17.42 37.76 -33.05
CA GLN A 349 -16.99 39.12 -33.34
C GLN A 349 -15.47 39.08 -33.56
N GLU A 350 -15.02 39.22 -34.81
CA GLU A 350 -13.60 39.39 -35.10
C GLU A 350 -13.10 40.64 -34.38
N SER A 351 -12.08 40.46 -33.55
CA SER A 351 -11.29 41.56 -33.00
C SER A 351 -10.68 42.32 -34.18
N ALA A 352 -10.99 43.62 -34.31
CA ALA A 352 -10.20 44.50 -35.14
C ALA A 352 -8.77 44.63 -34.60
#